data_AF-A0A8J8J364-F1
#
_entry.id   AF-A0A8J8J364-F1
#
_cell.length_a   1.000
_cell.length_b   1.000
_cell.length_c   1.000
_cell.angle_alpha   90.00
_cell.angle_beta   90.00
_cell.angle_gamma   90.00
#
_symmetry.space_group_name_H-M   'P 1'
#
loop_
_entity.id
_entity.type
_entity.pdbx_description
1 polymer ?
#
loop_
_entity_poly.entity_id
_entity_poly.type
_entity_poly.pdbx_seq_one_letter_code
_entity_poly.pdbx_strand_id
1 'polypeptide(L)'
;MKRLAALIIMLLFLSSAVPVSAYDVSSKVSVTISPNSELLSVVYYLAFGRNDTFVIDREDYLSDVDSYFGPYRNHPVVKMLREHLENATTIPDRDMRLYYLEAYLLMCTEPPELEPLVLVNDEWFFRFLSALRDFAEKTDFMEFYKTSQRYYQEDLNTYITALELLPPDEFMGQYVSISNVRFEFLHPYLVAVHGHSFNPIINGTQIYGAGGMIPLVRRDPQRTEWTYKTARDTMFGLPLNRDYIKNKRLGELIYLGFVYHELGHDITTEELNWNYGLTYDLRYLEDTIEGDMPYLATYDIHFWWDTMMVYEGFADGWMDFSLKSVDPAYVELAMWMQRAWGEFWIEDMVEIYEKYTLISVQEGRSLGDYIVDMMNELKDRVSPEKAGELYQKRVPVTPLRALDRGAVAGKVIVVYGTQNPDPSGTEYDRETAEIVANYLETFYSQWPDGVEVVIKADVNVTDEELRENLILIGGPLANKIVAELQDDFPLRFVKYGDEWVLERSEHWDWEIASFILQENDAYPVLEGWNANYFSASVIMAIRNPLNPENYIVWIAGADRYGTRLYKNPTYYLSSYEIFNGKEIEMGFYVQPLASS
;
A
#
# COMPACT_ATOMS: atom_id res chain seq x y z
N MET A 1 -58.79 -8.87 -28.75
CA MET A 1 -58.21 -7.71 -28.04
C MET A 1 -57.60 -8.07 -26.67
N LYS A 2 -58.24 -8.89 -25.82
CA LYS A 2 -57.68 -9.28 -24.51
C LYS A 2 -56.42 -10.19 -24.55
N ARG A 3 -56.18 -10.93 -25.65
CA ARG A 3 -54.97 -11.74 -25.84
C ARG A 3 -53.77 -10.98 -26.44
N LEU A 4 -54.00 -9.81 -27.03
CA LEU A 4 -52.93 -8.97 -27.58
C LEU A 4 -52.35 -8.05 -26.50
N ALA A 5 -53.17 -7.60 -25.56
CA ALA A 5 -52.72 -6.84 -24.39
C ALA A 5 -51.85 -7.68 -23.43
N ALA A 6 -52.10 -8.99 -23.31
CA ALA A 6 -51.28 -9.88 -22.50
C ALA A 6 -49.88 -10.14 -23.10
N LEU A 7 -49.76 -10.10 -24.44
CA LEU A 7 -48.46 -10.25 -25.11
C LEU A 7 -47.61 -8.97 -25.02
N ILE A 8 -48.24 -7.80 -25.06
CA ILE A 8 -47.56 -6.50 -24.92
C ILE A 8 -47.09 -6.28 -23.47
N ILE A 9 -47.81 -6.79 -22.47
CA ILE A 9 -47.37 -6.75 -21.06
C ILE A 9 -46.24 -7.75 -20.80
N MET A 10 -46.20 -8.91 -21.48
CA MET A 10 -45.04 -9.83 -21.41
C MET A 10 -43.80 -9.28 -22.14
N LEU A 11 -43.98 -8.54 -23.24
CA LEU A 11 -42.89 -7.90 -23.98
C LEU A 11 -42.36 -6.61 -23.31
N LEU A 12 -43.12 -6.02 -22.38
CA LEU A 12 -42.68 -4.89 -21.54
C LEU A 12 -41.92 -5.31 -20.27
N PHE A 13 -41.82 -6.62 -19.99
CA PHE A 13 -40.92 -7.20 -18.96
C PHE A 13 -39.72 -7.96 -19.56
N LEU A 14 -39.50 -7.83 -20.87
CA LEU A 14 -38.30 -8.28 -21.58
C LEU A 14 -37.42 -7.09 -22.00
N SER A 15 -37.44 -6.01 -21.21
CA SER A 15 -36.36 -5.02 -21.23
C SER A 15 -35.15 -5.65 -20.55
N SER A 16 -34.17 -6.05 -21.37
CA SER A 16 -32.74 -6.10 -21.04
C SER A 16 -32.41 -6.40 -19.58
N ALA A 17 -32.01 -7.64 -19.31
CA ALA A 17 -31.22 -7.94 -18.13
C ALA A 17 -29.97 -7.03 -18.16
N VAL A 18 -30.04 -5.89 -17.49
CA VAL A 18 -28.86 -5.13 -17.09
C VAL A 18 -28.17 -6.03 -16.08
N PRO A 19 -26.88 -6.39 -16.26
CA PRO A 19 -26.16 -7.08 -15.21
C PRO A 19 -26.21 -6.19 -13.98
N VAL A 20 -26.84 -6.70 -12.92
CA VAL A 20 -26.81 -6.06 -11.60
C VAL A 20 -25.44 -6.35 -11.00
N SER A 21 -24.52 -5.37 -11.08
CA SER A 21 -23.46 -5.16 -10.09
C SER A 21 -22.57 -3.93 -10.35
N ALA A 22 -22.57 -3.33 -11.54
CA ALA A 22 -21.82 -2.10 -11.79
C ALA A 22 -22.59 -0.87 -11.29
N TYR A 23 -21.90 0.00 -10.55
CA TYR A 23 -22.45 1.27 -10.07
C TYR A 23 -21.91 2.39 -10.96
N ASP A 24 -22.81 3.02 -11.71
CA ASP A 24 -22.49 4.20 -12.51
C ASP A 24 -22.41 5.43 -11.58
N VAL A 25 -21.20 5.93 -11.33
CA VAL A 25 -20.95 7.19 -10.61
C VAL A 25 -21.33 8.36 -11.52
N SER A 26 -21.03 8.25 -12.81
CA SER A 26 -21.45 9.18 -13.86
C SER A 26 -21.82 8.42 -15.13
N SER A 27 -22.19 9.13 -16.21
CA SER A 27 -22.41 8.50 -17.52
C SER A 27 -21.16 7.85 -18.13
N LYS A 28 -19.96 8.18 -17.61
CA LYS A 28 -18.67 7.67 -18.10
C LYS A 28 -17.88 6.90 -17.05
N VAL A 29 -18.21 7.06 -15.77
CA VAL A 29 -17.46 6.48 -14.65
C VAL A 29 -18.29 5.39 -13.99
N SER A 30 -17.73 4.18 -13.89
CA SER A 30 -18.36 3.05 -13.20
C SER A 30 -17.38 2.28 -12.33
N VAL A 31 -17.88 1.74 -11.22
CA VAL A 31 -17.12 0.87 -10.31
C VAL A 31 -17.92 -0.38 -9.95
N THR A 32 -17.24 -1.52 -9.80
CA THR A 32 -17.85 -2.79 -9.40
C THR A 32 -16.88 -3.73 -8.70
N ILE A 33 -17.41 -4.71 -7.98
CA ILE A 33 -16.65 -5.92 -7.70
C ILE A 33 -16.71 -6.77 -8.96
N SER A 34 -15.57 -7.06 -9.58
CA SER A 34 -15.52 -7.77 -10.85
C SER A 34 -15.95 -9.22 -10.67
N PRO A 35 -16.96 -9.73 -11.42
CA PRO A 35 -17.28 -11.15 -11.39
C PRO A 35 -16.12 -12.01 -11.92
N ASN A 36 -15.27 -11.46 -12.81
CA ASN A 36 -14.08 -12.15 -13.31
C ASN A 36 -13.02 -12.29 -12.21
N SER A 37 -12.70 -11.19 -11.50
CA SER A 37 -11.73 -11.21 -10.41
C SER A 37 -12.24 -11.99 -9.20
N GLU A 38 -13.54 -11.94 -8.90
CA GLU A 38 -14.11 -12.70 -7.80
C GLU A 38 -14.15 -14.21 -8.11
N LEU A 39 -14.40 -14.60 -9.36
CA LEU A 39 -14.28 -15.99 -9.78
C LEU A 39 -12.84 -16.51 -9.61
N LEU A 40 -11.84 -15.72 -10.01
CA LEU A 40 -10.43 -16.02 -9.74
C LEU A 40 -10.18 -16.15 -8.24
N SER A 41 -10.71 -15.23 -7.43
CA SER A 41 -10.53 -15.19 -5.98
C SER A 41 -11.12 -16.40 -5.28
N VAL A 42 -12.31 -16.87 -5.70
CA VAL A 42 -12.91 -18.12 -5.22
C VAL A 42 -12.02 -19.32 -5.56
N VAL A 43 -11.53 -19.42 -6.80
CA VAL A 43 -10.64 -20.53 -7.20
C VAL A 43 -9.32 -20.50 -6.42
N TYR A 44 -8.76 -19.31 -6.20
CA TYR A 44 -7.58 -19.10 -5.36
C TYR A 44 -7.82 -19.56 -3.92
N TYR A 45 -8.94 -19.14 -3.32
CA TYR A 45 -9.32 -19.54 -1.97
C TYR A 45 -9.47 -21.07 -1.84
N LEU A 46 -10.05 -21.73 -2.85
CA LEU A 46 -10.12 -23.20 -2.86
C LEU A 46 -8.74 -23.86 -2.98
N ALA A 47 -7.80 -23.20 -3.66
CA ALA A 47 -6.44 -23.68 -3.87
C ALA A 47 -5.59 -23.60 -2.59
N PHE A 48 -5.61 -22.46 -1.89
CA PHE A 48 -4.69 -22.14 -0.78
C PHE A 48 -5.34 -22.10 0.61
N GLY A 49 -6.64 -21.83 0.69
CA GLY A 49 -7.40 -21.84 1.94
C GLY A 49 -7.34 -20.54 2.76
N ARG A 50 -8.07 -20.53 3.89
CA ARG A 50 -8.38 -19.32 4.68
C ARG A 50 -7.17 -18.58 5.28
N ASN A 51 -6.09 -19.30 5.57
CA ASN A 51 -4.93 -18.73 6.25
C ASN A 51 -3.84 -18.25 5.28
N ASP A 52 -4.11 -18.27 3.97
CA ASP A 52 -3.15 -17.75 3.00
C ASP A 52 -3.09 -16.22 3.06
N THR A 53 -1.89 -15.67 2.95
CA THR A 53 -1.58 -14.24 2.99
C THR A 53 -2.46 -13.38 2.10
N PHE A 54 -2.83 -13.84 0.90
CA PHE A 54 -3.61 -13.01 -0.04
C PHE A 54 -5.12 -13.09 0.25
N VAL A 55 -5.58 -14.02 1.09
CA VAL A 55 -7.01 -14.15 1.40
C VAL A 55 -7.43 -13.10 2.41
N ILE A 56 -8.52 -12.41 2.08
CA ILE A 56 -9.14 -11.42 2.97
C ILE A 56 -10.12 -12.12 3.90
N ASP A 57 -10.04 -11.86 5.19
CA ASP A 57 -10.98 -12.42 6.16
C ASP A 57 -12.31 -11.66 6.08
N ARG A 58 -13.19 -12.14 5.20
CA ARG A 58 -14.54 -11.61 4.97
C ARG A 58 -15.60 -12.28 5.85
N GLU A 59 -15.18 -12.84 6.99
CA GLU A 59 -16.04 -13.43 8.03
C GLU A 59 -17.08 -14.42 7.48
N ASP A 60 -18.36 -14.03 7.48
CA ASP A 60 -19.49 -14.84 7.02
C ASP A 60 -19.42 -15.16 5.53
N TYR A 61 -18.85 -14.28 4.70
CA TYR A 61 -18.69 -14.52 3.27
C TYR A 61 -17.84 -15.76 2.99
N LEU A 62 -16.74 -15.92 3.73
CA LEU A 62 -15.88 -17.09 3.62
C LEU A 62 -16.61 -18.39 3.97
N SER A 63 -17.54 -18.33 4.94
CA SER A 63 -18.36 -19.47 5.31
C SER A 63 -19.34 -19.86 4.19
N ASP A 64 -19.91 -18.87 3.49
CA ASP A 64 -20.76 -19.08 2.32
C ASP A 64 -19.95 -19.66 1.15
N VAL A 65 -18.72 -19.16 0.90
CA VAL A 65 -17.80 -19.70 -0.11
C VAL A 65 -17.43 -21.16 0.20
N ASP A 66 -17.08 -21.48 1.45
CA ASP A 66 -16.77 -22.84 1.88
C ASP A 66 -17.94 -23.80 1.67
N SER A 67 -19.15 -23.37 2.05
CA SER A 67 -20.37 -24.16 1.91
C SER A 67 -20.73 -24.42 0.44
N TYR A 68 -20.64 -23.38 -0.39
CA TYR A 68 -21.08 -23.41 -1.78
C TYR A 68 -20.06 -24.09 -2.71
N PHE A 69 -18.77 -23.73 -2.57
CA PHE A 69 -17.72 -24.18 -3.49
C PHE A 69 -16.80 -25.26 -2.91
N GLY A 70 -16.87 -25.56 -1.60
CA GLY A 70 -16.07 -26.60 -0.94
C GLY A 70 -16.05 -27.96 -1.65
N PRO A 71 -17.18 -28.47 -2.19
CA PRO A 71 -17.19 -29.72 -2.97
C PRO A 71 -16.29 -29.71 -4.22
N TYR A 72 -15.92 -28.52 -4.73
CA TYR A 72 -15.16 -28.33 -5.96
C TYR A 72 -13.64 -28.09 -5.73
N ARG A 73 -13.11 -28.27 -4.51
CA ARG A 73 -11.66 -28.16 -4.22
C ARG A 73 -10.75 -29.03 -5.09
N ASN A 74 -11.29 -30.09 -5.69
CA ASN A 74 -10.58 -31.00 -6.59
C ASN A 74 -10.81 -30.72 -8.09
N HIS A 75 -11.51 -29.63 -8.43
CA HIS A 75 -11.78 -29.23 -9.82
C HIS A 75 -10.47 -28.98 -10.59
N PRO A 76 -10.40 -29.30 -11.91
CA PRO A 76 -9.20 -29.07 -12.71
C PRO A 76 -8.62 -27.66 -12.59
N VAL A 77 -9.46 -26.62 -12.63
CA VAL A 77 -9.00 -25.22 -12.54
C VAL A 77 -8.30 -24.89 -11.21
N VAL A 78 -8.77 -25.44 -10.09
CA VAL A 78 -8.17 -25.25 -8.76
C VAL A 78 -6.77 -25.87 -8.72
N LYS A 79 -6.60 -27.05 -9.33
CA LYS A 79 -5.29 -27.70 -9.44
C LYS A 79 -4.35 -26.94 -10.36
N MET A 80 -4.84 -26.46 -11.50
CA MET A 80 -4.04 -25.66 -12.42
C MET A 80 -3.54 -24.37 -11.78
N LEU A 81 -4.40 -23.65 -11.05
CA LEU A 81 -4.01 -22.44 -10.35
C LEU A 81 -2.99 -22.74 -9.25
N ARG A 82 -3.24 -23.79 -8.46
CA ARG A 82 -2.31 -24.25 -7.43
C ARG A 82 -0.93 -24.55 -8.02
N GLU A 83 -0.86 -25.35 -9.08
CA GLU A 83 0.40 -25.70 -9.76
C GLU A 83 1.11 -24.47 -10.37
N HIS A 84 0.35 -23.49 -10.85
CA HIS A 84 0.92 -22.27 -11.44
C HIS A 84 1.57 -21.36 -10.38
N LEU A 85 0.93 -21.24 -9.22
CA LEU A 85 1.34 -20.31 -8.15
C LEU A 85 2.21 -20.96 -7.06
N GLU A 86 2.13 -22.29 -6.84
CA GLU A 86 3.03 -23.01 -5.90
C GLU A 86 4.49 -23.00 -6.35
N ASN A 87 4.74 -22.75 -7.64
CA ASN A 87 6.08 -22.59 -8.19
C ASN A 87 6.65 -21.17 -8.01
N ALA A 88 5.95 -20.29 -7.29
CA ALA A 88 6.48 -18.98 -6.96
C ALA A 88 7.60 -19.11 -5.92
N THR A 89 8.72 -18.43 -6.12
CA THR A 89 9.88 -18.51 -5.20
C THR A 89 9.72 -17.63 -3.97
N THR A 90 8.92 -16.58 -4.08
CA THR A 90 8.72 -15.55 -3.06
C THR A 90 7.25 -15.12 -3.05
N ILE A 91 6.80 -14.43 -1.99
CA ILE A 91 5.45 -13.85 -1.95
C ILE A 91 5.27 -12.80 -3.07
N PRO A 92 6.23 -11.89 -3.33
CA PRO A 92 6.19 -10.97 -4.49
C PRO A 92 6.06 -11.68 -5.84
N ASP A 93 6.74 -12.80 -6.07
CA ASP A 93 6.60 -13.56 -7.34
C ASP A 93 5.18 -14.11 -7.48
N ARG A 94 4.58 -14.55 -6.38
CA ARG A 94 3.18 -14.99 -6.36
C ARG A 94 2.22 -13.83 -6.61
N ASP A 95 2.47 -12.66 -6.01
CA ASP A 95 1.71 -11.42 -6.23
C ASP A 95 1.74 -11.04 -7.72
N MET A 96 2.93 -11.03 -8.32
CA MET A 96 3.12 -10.68 -9.72
C MET A 96 2.41 -11.66 -10.67
N ARG A 97 2.46 -12.97 -10.40
CA ARG A 97 1.69 -13.94 -11.20
C ARG A 97 0.19 -13.74 -11.05
N LEU A 98 -0.28 -13.41 -9.85
CA LEU A 98 -1.69 -13.16 -9.59
C LEU A 98 -2.18 -11.89 -10.31
N TYR A 99 -1.39 -10.83 -10.30
CA TYR A 99 -1.58 -9.62 -11.10
C TYR A 99 -1.82 -9.96 -12.58
N TYR A 100 -0.94 -10.77 -13.21
CA TYR A 100 -1.05 -11.03 -14.65
C TYR A 100 -2.31 -11.84 -14.98
N LEU A 101 -2.69 -12.77 -14.09
CA LEU A 101 -3.92 -13.53 -14.24
C LEU A 101 -5.16 -12.65 -14.15
N GLU A 102 -5.22 -11.74 -13.17
CA GLU A 102 -6.32 -10.82 -13.05
C GLU A 102 -6.39 -9.86 -14.24
N ALA A 103 -5.27 -9.23 -14.61
CA ALA A 103 -5.20 -8.28 -15.72
C ALA A 103 -5.77 -8.89 -17.03
N TYR A 104 -5.42 -10.15 -17.33
CA TYR A 104 -5.98 -10.85 -18.50
C TYR A 104 -7.46 -11.21 -18.35
N LEU A 105 -7.92 -11.54 -17.15
CA LEU A 105 -9.32 -11.84 -16.88
C LEU A 105 -10.22 -10.59 -16.95
N LEU A 106 -9.72 -9.42 -16.55
CA LEU A 106 -10.45 -8.16 -16.70
C LEU A 106 -10.70 -7.80 -18.18
N MET A 107 -9.89 -8.31 -19.09
CA MET A 107 -10.06 -8.16 -20.54
C MET A 107 -10.87 -9.29 -21.18
N CYS A 108 -11.70 -9.99 -20.40
CA CYS A 108 -12.65 -11.00 -20.87
C CYS A 108 -14.10 -10.55 -20.62
N THR A 109 -15.06 -11.12 -21.36
CA THR A 109 -16.48 -10.99 -20.97
C THR A 109 -16.74 -11.60 -19.59
N GLU A 110 -17.89 -11.32 -18.99
CA GLU A 110 -18.30 -11.91 -17.71
C GLU A 110 -18.38 -13.45 -17.78
N PRO A 111 -18.36 -14.15 -16.64
CA PRO A 111 -18.59 -15.58 -16.57
C PRO A 111 -20.08 -15.90 -16.85
N PRO A 112 -20.39 -17.10 -17.36
CA PRO A 112 -19.48 -18.19 -17.66
C PRO A 112 -18.75 -18.07 -19.00
N GLU A 113 -19.08 -17.11 -19.86
CA GLU A 113 -18.54 -17.02 -21.23
C GLU A 113 -17.03 -16.74 -21.25
N LEU A 114 -16.54 -15.79 -20.43
CA LEU A 114 -15.12 -15.44 -20.32
C LEU A 114 -14.41 -15.31 -21.69
N GLU A 115 -15.06 -14.74 -22.70
CA GLU A 115 -14.48 -14.57 -24.03
C GLU A 115 -13.47 -13.41 -24.03
N PRO A 116 -12.21 -13.61 -24.49
CA PRO A 116 -11.25 -12.53 -24.56
C PRO A 116 -11.73 -11.40 -25.48
N LEU A 117 -11.71 -10.18 -24.95
CA LEU A 117 -12.08 -8.96 -25.66
C LEU A 117 -10.89 -8.38 -26.46
N VAL A 118 -9.67 -8.79 -26.09
CA VAL A 118 -8.42 -8.42 -26.75
C VAL A 118 -7.60 -9.67 -27.09
N LEU A 119 -6.58 -9.48 -27.92
CA LEU A 119 -5.64 -10.54 -28.25
C LEU A 119 -4.74 -10.84 -27.05
N VAL A 120 -4.92 -12.01 -26.43
CA VAL A 120 -4.00 -12.57 -25.43
C VAL A 120 -3.22 -13.69 -26.10
N ASN A 121 -1.89 -13.74 -25.93
CA ASN A 121 -1.03 -14.76 -26.53
C ASN A 121 -0.33 -15.61 -25.47
N ASP A 122 -1.13 -16.31 -24.66
CA ASP A 122 -0.65 -17.26 -23.65
C ASP A 122 -1.44 -18.57 -23.73
N GLU A 123 -0.79 -19.63 -24.23
CA GLU A 123 -1.40 -20.96 -24.36
C GLU A 123 -1.81 -21.57 -23.02
N TRP A 124 -1.05 -21.32 -21.95
CA TRP A 124 -1.41 -21.80 -20.61
C TRP A 124 -2.66 -21.07 -20.13
N PHE A 125 -2.71 -19.74 -20.32
CA PHE A 125 -3.88 -18.94 -19.95
C PHE A 125 -5.14 -19.41 -20.68
N PHE A 126 -5.10 -19.74 -21.96
CA PHE A 126 -6.28 -20.28 -22.67
C PHE A 126 -6.77 -21.61 -22.11
N ARG A 127 -5.87 -22.50 -21.71
CA ARG A 127 -6.26 -23.76 -21.04
C ARG A 127 -6.88 -23.47 -19.68
N PHE A 128 -6.30 -22.55 -18.92
CA PHE A 128 -6.81 -22.10 -17.64
C PHE A 128 -8.21 -21.49 -17.78
N LEU A 129 -8.40 -20.56 -18.73
CA LEU A 129 -9.66 -19.91 -19.07
C LEU A 129 -10.74 -20.94 -19.43
N SER A 130 -10.41 -21.94 -20.25
CA SER A 130 -11.36 -23.02 -20.57
C SER A 130 -11.78 -23.83 -19.33
N ALA A 131 -10.86 -24.10 -18.40
CA ALA A 131 -11.17 -24.80 -17.16
C ALA A 131 -11.96 -23.90 -16.18
N LEU A 132 -11.73 -22.59 -16.24
CA LEU A 132 -12.44 -21.59 -15.44
C LEU A 132 -13.90 -21.43 -15.88
N ARG A 133 -14.17 -21.45 -17.20
CA ARG A 133 -15.53 -21.52 -17.76
C ARG A 133 -16.29 -22.76 -17.26
N ASP A 134 -15.66 -23.93 -17.38
CA ASP A 134 -16.24 -25.20 -16.91
C ASP A 134 -16.53 -25.19 -15.40
N PHE A 135 -15.66 -24.54 -14.61
CA PHE A 135 -15.93 -24.32 -13.18
C PHE A 135 -17.14 -23.41 -12.99
N ALA A 136 -17.16 -22.23 -13.61
CA ALA A 136 -18.24 -21.25 -13.47
C ALA A 136 -19.61 -21.84 -13.83
N GLU A 137 -19.68 -22.63 -14.90
CA GLU A 137 -20.89 -23.36 -15.32
C GLU A 137 -21.33 -24.41 -14.30
N LYS A 138 -20.41 -25.28 -13.86
CA LYS A 138 -20.73 -26.38 -12.94
C LYS A 138 -21.13 -25.90 -11.55
N THR A 139 -20.57 -24.77 -11.12
CA THR A 139 -20.88 -24.20 -9.82
C THR A 139 -22.05 -23.24 -9.85
N ASP A 140 -22.56 -22.83 -11.03
CA ASP A 140 -23.51 -21.72 -11.15
C ASP A 140 -22.97 -20.44 -10.48
N PHE A 141 -21.72 -20.10 -10.80
CA PHE A 141 -20.99 -19.02 -10.13
C PHE A 141 -21.75 -17.69 -10.16
N MET A 142 -22.40 -17.35 -11.28
CA MET A 142 -23.11 -16.08 -11.40
C MET A 142 -24.34 -16.00 -10.50
N GLU A 143 -24.96 -17.11 -10.13
CA GLU A 143 -26.03 -17.10 -9.13
C GLU A 143 -25.47 -16.83 -7.73
N PHE A 144 -24.37 -17.49 -7.36
CA PHE A 144 -23.66 -17.18 -6.11
C PHE A 144 -23.27 -15.69 -6.07
N TYR A 145 -22.63 -15.19 -7.12
CA TYR A 145 -22.19 -13.79 -7.21
C TYR A 145 -23.34 -12.78 -7.04
N LYS A 146 -24.49 -13.03 -7.67
CA LYS A 146 -25.69 -12.17 -7.55
C LYS A 146 -26.30 -12.21 -6.15
N THR A 147 -26.33 -13.37 -5.51
CA THR A 147 -26.86 -13.51 -4.13
C THR A 147 -25.91 -12.95 -3.08
N SER A 148 -24.62 -12.79 -3.41
CA SER A 148 -23.57 -12.28 -2.54
C SER A 148 -23.42 -10.75 -2.54
N GLN A 149 -24.15 -10.00 -3.37
CA GLN A 149 -23.99 -8.54 -3.53
C GLN A 149 -24.03 -7.76 -2.21
N ARG A 150 -24.78 -8.24 -1.19
CA ARG A 150 -24.84 -7.59 0.14
C ARG A 150 -23.48 -7.48 0.83
N TYR A 151 -22.56 -8.40 0.55
CA TYR A 151 -21.22 -8.43 1.16
C TYR A 151 -20.33 -7.31 0.58
N TYR A 152 -20.55 -6.97 -0.68
CA TYR A 152 -19.72 -6.02 -1.42
C TYR A 152 -20.01 -4.56 -1.06
N GLN A 153 -21.15 -4.29 -0.40
CA GLN A 153 -21.67 -2.94 -0.23
C GLN A 153 -20.77 -2.02 0.63
N GLU A 154 -20.05 -2.56 1.62
CA GLU A 154 -19.12 -1.75 2.44
C GLU A 154 -18.00 -1.16 1.57
N ASP A 155 -17.33 -2.00 0.78
CA ASP A 155 -16.24 -1.59 -0.11
C ASP A 155 -16.76 -0.70 -1.25
N LEU A 156 -17.84 -1.11 -1.91
CA LEU A 156 -18.46 -0.33 -2.99
C LEU A 156 -18.88 1.06 -2.54
N ASN A 157 -19.40 1.21 -1.32
CA ASN A 157 -19.75 2.53 -0.79
C ASN A 157 -18.53 3.44 -0.68
N THR A 158 -17.39 2.92 -0.19
CA THR A 158 -16.13 3.67 -0.14
C THR A 158 -15.69 4.07 -1.54
N TYR A 159 -15.74 3.14 -2.49
CA TYR A 159 -15.30 3.40 -3.87
C TYR A 159 -16.16 4.44 -4.57
N ILE A 160 -17.48 4.32 -4.48
CA ILE A 160 -18.43 5.25 -5.09
C ILE A 160 -18.22 6.66 -4.52
N THR A 161 -18.20 6.80 -3.20
CA THR A 161 -18.11 8.13 -2.59
C THR A 161 -16.72 8.76 -2.77
N ALA A 162 -15.67 7.96 -2.95
CA ALA A 162 -14.35 8.46 -3.35
C ALA A 162 -14.34 9.02 -4.78
N LEU A 163 -14.92 8.28 -5.74
CA LEU A 163 -15.01 8.72 -7.14
C LEU A 163 -15.90 9.96 -7.33
N GLU A 164 -16.82 10.22 -6.40
CA GLU A 164 -17.62 11.46 -6.37
C GLU A 164 -16.81 12.69 -5.92
N LEU A 165 -15.66 12.51 -5.25
CA LEU A 165 -14.87 13.64 -4.73
C LEU A 165 -14.15 14.40 -5.83
N LEU A 166 -13.61 13.65 -6.77
CA LEU A 166 -13.00 14.16 -7.99
C LEU A 166 -13.33 13.15 -9.10
N PRO A 167 -14.40 13.38 -9.87
CA PRO A 167 -14.78 12.48 -10.95
C PRO A 167 -13.68 12.41 -12.03
N PRO A 168 -13.17 11.22 -12.39
CA PRO A 168 -12.12 11.08 -13.39
C PRO A 168 -12.49 11.66 -14.76
N ASP A 169 -13.75 11.57 -15.17
CA ASP A 169 -14.20 12.10 -16.46
C ASP A 169 -14.18 13.63 -16.54
N GLU A 170 -14.51 14.30 -15.44
CA GLU A 170 -14.40 15.76 -15.33
C GLU A 170 -12.95 16.19 -15.23
N PHE A 171 -12.16 15.53 -14.38
CA PHE A 171 -10.77 15.89 -14.14
C PHE A 171 -9.87 15.60 -15.35
N MET A 172 -9.89 14.38 -15.89
CA MET A 172 -9.01 13.98 -16.99
C MET A 172 -9.38 14.61 -18.32
N GLY A 173 -10.66 14.98 -18.52
CA GLY A 173 -11.18 15.46 -19.79
C GLY A 173 -10.48 16.70 -20.36
N GLN A 174 -9.80 17.48 -19.52
CA GLN A 174 -9.02 18.65 -19.95
C GLN A 174 -7.54 18.34 -20.27
N TYR A 175 -7.07 17.13 -19.95
CA TYR A 175 -5.66 16.73 -20.05
C TYR A 175 -5.40 15.65 -21.10
N VAL A 176 -6.46 14.98 -21.58
CA VAL A 176 -6.34 13.91 -22.58
C VAL A 176 -7.00 14.31 -23.90
N SER A 177 -6.42 13.88 -25.02
CA SER A 177 -6.92 14.20 -26.37
C SER A 177 -7.90 13.16 -26.95
N ILE A 178 -8.34 12.18 -26.14
CA ILE A 178 -9.21 11.09 -26.59
C ILE A 178 -10.69 11.46 -26.41
N SER A 179 -11.43 11.36 -27.51
CA SER A 179 -12.90 11.42 -27.51
C SER A 179 -13.49 10.02 -27.33
N ASN A 180 -14.60 9.87 -26.59
CA ASN A 180 -15.26 8.59 -26.31
C ASN A 180 -14.48 7.67 -25.34
N VAL A 181 -14.21 8.22 -24.15
CA VAL A 181 -13.58 7.51 -23.02
C VAL A 181 -14.63 7.06 -22.00
N ARG A 182 -14.45 5.87 -21.43
CA ARG A 182 -15.09 5.42 -20.19
C ARG A 182 -14.04 5.08 -19.14
N PHE A 183 -14.39 5.31 -17.89
CA PHE A 183 -13.61 5.00 -16.71
C PHE A 183 -14.23 3.80 -16.01
N GLU A 184 -13.51 2.69 -15.92
CA GLU A 184 -14.02 1.43 -15.38
C GLU A 184 -13.10 0.88 -14.28
N PHE A 185 -13.62 0.80 -13.05
CA PHE A 185 -12.87 0.32 -11.88
C PHE A 185 -13.42 -1.04 -11.42
N LEU A 186 -12.57 -2.07 -11.48
CA LEU A 186 -12.97 -3.48 -11.40
C LEU A 186 -12.20 -4.19 -10.30
N HIS A 187 -12.80 -4.36 -9.11
CA HIS A 187 -12.06 -4.85 -7.94
C HIS A 187 -12.34 -6.33 -7.60
N PRO A 188 -11.36 -7.10 -7.10
CA PRO A 188 -11.62 -8.34 -6.39
C PRO A 188 -12.24 -8.05 -5.02
N TYR A 189 -12.89 -9.05 -4.41
CA TYR A 189 -13.41 -8.93 -3.04
C TYR A 189 -12.74 -9.88 -2.05
N LEU A 190 -12.54 -11.13 -2.43
CA LEU A 190 -12.04 -12.17 -1.53
C LEU A 190 -10.51 -12.27 -1.42
N VAL A 191 -9.79 -11.93 -2.49
CA VAL A 191 -8.32 -12.05 -2.54
C VAL A 191 -7.72 -10.70 -2.86
N ALA A 192 -6.71 -10.29 -2.08
CA ALA A 192 -5.91 -9.12 -2.38
C ALA A 192 -5.06 -9.39 -3.62
N VAL A 193 -5.22 -8.56 -4.65
CA VAL A 193 -4.41 -8.60 -5.87
C VAL A 193 -3.79 -7.23 -6.06
N HIS A 194 -2.52 -7.21 -6.48
CA HIS A 194 -1.78 -5.99 -6.79
C HIS A 194 -2.57 -5.08 -7.75
N GLY A 195 -2.60 -3.79 -7.41
CA GLY A 195 -3.23 -2.74 -8.19
C GLY A 195 -2.66 -2.64 -9.61
N HIS A 196 -3.51 -2.39 -10.61
CA HIS A 196 -3.01 -2.23 -11.98
C HIS A 196 -3.98 -1.55 -12.93
N SER A 197 -3.44 -0.79 -13.87
CA SER A 197 -4.23 -0.19 -14.93
C SER A 197 -4.55 -1.17 -16.05
N PHE A 198 -5.66 -0.92 -16.74
CA PHE A 198 -5.99 -1.58 -18.01
C PHE A 198 -6.71 -0.59 -18.94
N ASN A 199 -6.27 -0.53 -20.20
CA ASN A 199 -6.73 0.48 -21.14
C ASN A 199 -7.10 -0.03 -22.54
N PRO A 200 -7.97 -1.05 -22.66
CA PRO A 200 -8.37 -1.60 -23.95
C PRO A 200 -9.27 -0.64 -24.74
N ILE A 201 -9.23 -0.77 -26.07
CA ILE A 201 -10.24 -0.19 -26.96
C ILE A 201 -11.31 -1.25 -27.24
N ILE A 202 -12.53 -1.03 -26.76
CA ILE A 202 -13.66 -1.95 -26.91
C ILE A 202 -14.74 -1.27 -27.75
N ASN A 203 -15.06 -1.84 -28.91
CA ASN A 203 -16.08 -1.32 -29.83
C ASN A 203 -15.91 0.17 -30.20
N GLY A 204 -14.67 0.67 -30.23
CA GLY A 204 -14.35 2.07 -30.52
C GLY A 204 -14.47 3.03 -29.32
N THR A 205 -14.70 2.50 -28.12
CA THR A 205 -14.62 3.24 -26.85
C THR A 205 -13.29 2.92 -26.18
N GLN A 206 -12.54 3.96 -25.81
CA GLN A 206 -11.34 3.81 -25.00
C GLN A 206 -11.78 3.58 -23.55
N ILE A 207 -11.34 2.49 -22.94
CA ILE A 207 -11.47 2.29 -21.50
C ILE A 207 -10.18 2.76 -20.85
N TYR A 208 -10.27 3.56 -19.80
CA TYR A 208 -9.19 3.79 -18.82
C TYR A 208 -9.68 3.20 -17.51
N GLY A 209 -8.96 2.27 -16.94
CA GLY A 209 -9.50 1.47 -15.85
C GLY A 209 -8.42 0.97 -14.91
N ALA A 210 -8.87 0.55 -13.74
CA ALA A 210 -8.00 -0.07 -12.74
C ALA A 210 -8.60 -1.37 -12.20
N GLY A 211 -7.76 -2.38 -12.11
CA GLY A 211 -7.97 -3.69 -11.51
C GLY A 211 -7.25 -3.84 -10.17
N GLY A 212 -7.40 -4.99 -9.53
CA GLY A 212 -6.78 -5.25 -8.23
C GLY A 212 -7.45 -4.47 -7.10
N MET A 213 -6.79 -4.32 -5.97
CA MET A 213 -7.23 -3.44 -4.89
C MET A 213 -6.03 -2.66 -4.37
N ILE A 214 -6.15 -2.04 -3.20
CA ILE A 214 -4.98 -1.54 -2.48
C ILE A 214 -4.39 -2.69 -1.65
N PRO A 215 -3.32 -3.34 -2.13
CA PRO A 215 -2.32 -3.89 -1.25
C PRO A 215 -0.93 -3.34 -1.61
N LEU A 216 -0.42 -2.41 -0.82
CA LEU A 216 1.02 -2.20 -0.67
C LEU A 216 1.29 -1.71 0.74
N VAL A 217 1.15 -2.58 1.74
CA VAL A 217 1.30 -2.21 3.16
C VAL A 217 2.61 -1.45 3.46
N ARG A 218 3.64 -1.58 2.62
CA ARG A 218 4.92 -0.87 2.76
C ARG A 218 5.07 0.42 1.94
N ARG A 219 4.16 0.72 1.01
CA ARG A 219 4.07 2.01 0.30
C ARG A 219 2.92 2.85 0.86
N ASP A 220 1.78 2.19 1.11
CA ASP A 220 0.56 2.74 1.71
C ASP A 220 0.15 1.93 2.95
N PRO A 221 0.81 2.15 4.10
CA PRO A 221 0.51 1.37 5.30
C PRO A 221 -0.92 1.62 5.79
N GLN A 222 -1.50 0.63 6.46
CA GLN A 222 -2.89 0.76 6.92
C GLN A 222 -3.02 1.91 7.93
N ARG A 223 -4.10 2.70 7.78
CA ARG A 223 -4.43 3.83 8.66
C ARG A 223 -5.85 3.79 9.19
N THR A 224 -6.73 3.08 8.48
CA THR A 224 -8.17 3.06 8.74
C THR A 224 -8.66 1.66 9.04
N GLU A 225 -9.80 1.55 9.73
CA GLU A 225 -10.47 0.25 9.94
C GLU A 225 -10.76 -0.46 8.60
N TRP A 226 -11.10 0.31 7.56
CA TRP A 226 -11.33 -0.24 6.23
C TRP A 226 -10.05 -0.84 5.62
N THR A 227 -8.94 -0.08 5.59
CA THR A 227 -7.65 -0.58 5.08
C THR A 227 -7.09 -1.73 5.93
N TYR A 228 -7.29 -1.73 7.25
CA TYR A 228 -6.92 -2.87 8.11
C TYR A 228 -7.66 -4.16 7.73
N LYS A 229 -8.93 -4.06 7.34
CA LYS A 229 -9.72 -5.23 6.91
C LYS A 229 -9.28 -5.72 5.53
N THR A 230 -9.00 -4.83 4.59
CA THR A 230 -8.79 -5.16 3.16
C THR A 230 -7.33 -5.39 2.78
N ALA A 231 -6.38 -4.60 3.29
CA ALA A 231 -4.99 -4.67 2.89
C ALA A 231 -4.29 -5.96 3.37
N ARG A 232 -3.33 -6.43 2.58
CA ARG A 232 -2.48 -7.58 2.91
C ARG A 232 -1.03 -7.26 2.61
N ASP A 233 -0.12 -7.84 3.40
CA ASP A 233 1.31 -7.77 3.12
C ASP A 233 1.68 -8.75 2.01
N THR A 234 1.73 -8.26 0.77
CA THR A 234 2.08 -9.05 -0.42
C THR A 234 3.58 -9.21 -0.62
N MET A 235 4.42 -8.77 0.33
CA MET A 235 5.88 -8.95 0.25
C MET A 235 6.41 -10.02 1.21
N PHE A 236 5.90 -10.05 2.44
CA PHE A 236 6.37 -11.00 3.47
C PHE A 236 5.24 -11.70 4.23
N GLY A 237 3.98 -11.36 3.94
CA GLY A 237 2.82 -11.99 4.57
C GLY A 237 2.74 -11.77 6.07
N LEU A 238 3.30 -10.66 6.57
CA LEU A 238 3.27 -10.32 7.98
C LEU A 238 1.91 -9.71 8.37
N PRO A 239 1.45 -9.97 9.61
CA PRO A 239 0.18 -9.43 10.07
C PRO A 239 0.26 -7.93 10.35
N LEU A 240 -0.85 -7.21 10.12
CA LEU A 240 -0.98 -5.80 10.43
C LEU A 240 -1.21 -5.58 11.93
N ASN A 241 -0.69 -4.48 12.47
CA ASN A 241 -1.01 -4.00 13.80
C ASN A 241 -2.41 -3.36 13.82
N ARG A 242 -2.95 -3.16 15.04
CA ARG A 242 -4.30 -2.61 15.27
C ARG A 242 -4.27 -1.13 15.64
N ASP A 243 -3.36 -0.41 15.01
CA ASP A 243 -3.11 1.01 15.11
C ASP A 243 -3.82 1.75 13.97
N TYR A 244 -5.15 1.66 13.96
CA TYR A 244 -5.99 2.28 12.95
C TYR A 244 -7.10 3.12 13.59
N ILE A 245 -7.60 4.08 12.82
CA ILE A 245 -8.74 4.92 13.21
C ILE A 245 -9.99 4.59 12.38
N LYS A 246 -11.15 5.01 12.85
CA LYS A 246 -12.39 4.99 12.07
C LYS A 246 -12.54 6.35 11.38
N ASN A 247 -12.15 6.43 10.12
CA ASN A 247 -12.34 7.64 9.31
C ASN A 247 -12.71 7.21 7.89
N LYS A 248 -13.93 7.56 7.47
CA LYS A 248 -14.45 7.22 6.15
C LYS A 248 -13.77 8.04 5.07
N ARG A 249 -13.59 9.35 5.32
CA ARG A 249 -12.99 10.29 4.37
C ARG A 249 -11.56 9.90 4.00
N LEU A 250 -10.77 9.45 4.97
CA LEU A 250 -9.42 8.97 4.74
C LEU A 250 -9.42 7.69 3.89
N GLY A 251 -10.37 6.78 4.11
CA GLY A 251 -10.56 5.62 3.23
C GLY A 251 -10.90 6.01 1.78
N GLU A 252 -11.73 7.05 1.61
CA GLU A 252 -12.05 7.61 0.29
C GLU A 252 -10.82 8.22 -0.39
N LEU A 253 -10.01 9.00 0.33
CA LEU A 253 -8.79 9.60 -0.19
C LEU A 253 -7.75 8.56 -0.59
N ILE A 254 -7.58 7.51 0.22
CA ILE A 254 -6.66 6.40 -0.07
C ILE A 254 -7.11 5.68 -1.35
N TYR A 255 -8.39 5.37 -1.50
CA TYR A 255 -8.91 4.74 -2.73
C TYR A 255 -8.83 5.67 -3.95
N LEU A 256 -9.12 6.96 -3.79
CA LEU A 256 -9.01 7.92 -4.88
C LEU A 256 -7.55 8.10 -5.31
N GLY A 257 -6.59 8.02 -4.38
CA GLY A 257 -5.16 7.99 -4.68
C GLY A 257 -4.80 6.81 -5.57
N PHE A 258 -5.19 5.60 -5.18
CA PHE A 258 -5.04 4.41 -6.01
C PHE A 258 -5.64 4.61 -7.43
N VAL A 259 -6.86 5.13 -7.53
CA VAL A 259 -7.50 5.39 -8.84
C VAL A 259 -6.66 6.33 -9.71
N TYR A 260 -6.19 7.45 -9.15
CA TYR A 260 -5.40 8.40 -9.93
C TYR A 260 -4.00 7.89 -10.23
N HIS A 261 -3.37 7.13 -9.33
CA HIS A 261 -2.11 6.46 -9.59
C HIS A 261 -2.22 5.59 -10.85
N GLU A 262 -3.20 4.70 -10.91
CA GLU A 262 -3.39 3.79 -12.05
C GLU A 262 -3.71 4.55 -13.35
N LEU A 263 -4.52 5.60 -13.28
CA LEU A 263 -4.79 6.49 -14.42
C LEU A 263 -3.55 7.30 -14.84
N GLY A 264 -2.58 7.49 -13.95
CA GLY A 264 -1.28 8.06 -14.24
C GLY A 264 -0.48 7.18 -15.21
N HIS A 265 -0.55 5.86 -15.06
CA HIS A 265 0.05 4.94 -16.04
C HIS A 265 -0.59 5.08 -17.43
N ASP A 266 -1.91 5.28 -17.51
CA ASP A 266 -2.63 5.47 -18.79
C ASP A 266 -2.18 6.73 -19.55
N ILE A 267 -1.68 7.74 -18.84
CA ILE A 267 -1.19 8.99 -19.45
C ILE A 267 0.29 8.90 -19.84
N THR A 268 1.09 8.20 -19.03
CA THR A 268 2.55 8.34 -19.05
C THR A 268 3.25 7.18 -19.75
N THR A 269 2.72 5.95 -19.61
CA THR A 269 3.44 4.71 -19.95
C THR A 269 3.78 4.59 -21.43
N GLU A 270 2.89 5.02 -22.34
CA GLU A 270 3.15 4.97 -23.78
C GLU A 270 4.40 5.78 -24.15
N GLU A 271 4.48 7.02 -23.68
CA GLU A 271 5.57 7.93 -23.99
C GLU A 271 6.88 7.54 -23.29
N LEU A 272 6.81 7.08 -22.04
CA LEU A 272 7.96 6.53 -21.33
C LEU A 272 8.53 5.30 -22.05
N ASN A 273 7.66 4.38 -22.51
CA ASN A 273 8.09 3.21 -23.29
C ASN A 273 8.68 3.57 -24.66
N TRP A 274 8.02 4.49 -25.38
CA TRP A 274 8.49 4.93 -26.69
C TRP A 274 9.85 5.62 -26.61
N ASN A 275 10.10 6.33 -25.51
CA ASN A 275 11.33 7.06 -25.25
C ASN A 275 12.20 6.38 -24.18
N TYR A 276 12.21 5.04 -24.15
CA TYR A 276 12.90 4.24 -23.13
C TYR A 276 14.34 4.68 -22.84
N GLY A 277 15.10 5.15 -23.84
CA GLY A 277 16.45 5.67 -23.61
C GLY A 277 16.49 6.90 -22.68
N LEU A 278 15.51 7.81 -22.77
CA LEU A 278 15.38 8.95 -21.87
C LEU A 278 14.86 8.55 -20.50
N THR A 279 13.97 7.56 -20.43
CA THR A 279 13.51 6.98 -19.16
C THR A 279 14.67 6.29 -18.43
N TYR A 280 15.48 5.51 -19.15
CA TYR A 280 16.68 4.86 -18.61
C TYR A 280 17.73 5.86 -18.13
N ASP A 281 17.82 7.02 -18.76
CA ASP A 281 18.68 8.12 -18.31
C ASP A 281 18.33 8.63 -16.90
N LEU A 282 17.15 8.29 -16.36
CA LEU A 282 16.70 8.59 -14.99
C LEU A 282 16.95 7.45 -14.00
N ARG A 283 17.50 6.29 -14.42
CA ARG A 283 17.76 5.12 -13.56
C ARG A 283 18.63 5.44 -12.33
N TYR A 284 19.48 6.47 -12.39
CA TYR A 284 20.26 6.89 -11.21
C TYR A 284 19.40 7.25 -9.99
N LEU A 285 18.12 7.61 -10.18
CA LEU A 285 17.17 7.84 -9.08
C LEU A 285 16.92 6.54 -8.29
N GLU A 286 16.66 5.46 -9.00
CA GLU A 286 16.46 4.13 -8.42
C GLU A 286 17.77 3.54 -7.90
N ASP A 287 18.88 3.68 -8.62
CA ASP A 287 20.21 3.24 -8.14
C ASP A 287 20.57 3.89 -6.80
N THR A 288 20.12 5.13 -6.57
CA THR A 288 20.32 5.84 -5.31
C THR A 288 19.54 5.20 -4.16
N ILE A 289 18.31 4.74 -4.43
CA ILE A 289 17.49 4.01 -3.45
C ILE A 289 18.10 2.63 -3.18
N GLU A 290 18.44 1.88 -4.23
CA GLU A 290 19.06 0.53 -4.12
C GLU A 290 20.35 0.55 -3.31
N GLY A 291 21.13 1.63 -3.39
CA GLY A 291 22.35 1.81 -2.62
C GLY A 291 22.13 2.00 -1.11
N ASP A 292 20.98 2.54 -0.69
CA ASP A 292 20.67 2.82 0.73
C ASP A 292 19.70 1.79 1.33
N MET A 293 18.73 1.31 0.54
CA MET A 293 17.69 0.35 0.91
C MET A 293 17.65 -0.89 -0.01
N PRO A 294 18.74 -1.68 -0.11
CA PRO A 294 18.81 -2.84 -1.00
C PRO A 294 17.84 -3.97 -0.63
N TYR A 295 17.44 -4.09 0.63
CA TYR A 295 16.51 -5.12 1.06
C TYR A 295 15.11 -4.87 0.49
N LEU A 296 14.61 -3.64 0.63
CA LEU A 296 13.37 -3.17 0.02
C LEU A 296 13.40 -3.39 -1.48
N ALA A 297 14.43 -2.88 -2.17
CA ALA A 297 14.56 -2.99 -3.61
C ALA A 297 14.61 -4.44 -4.14
N THR A 298 15.07 -5.39 -3.32
CA THR A 298 15.10 -6.80 -3.74
C THR A 298 13.69 -7.42 -3.79
N TYR A 299 12.81 -7.07 -2.85
CA TYR A 299 11.50 -7.73 -2.69
C TYR A 299 10.32 -6.91 -3.13
N ASP A 300 10.54 -5.63 -3.41
CA ASP A 300 9.51 -4.75 -3.93
C ASP A 300 9.52 -4.82 -5.46
N ILE A 301 8.38 -5.20 -6.05
CA ILE A 301 8.29 -5.50 -7.49
C ILE A 301 8.53 -4.26 -8.35
N HIS A 302 8.40 -3.07 -7.79
CA HIS A 302 8.66 -1.80 -8.47
C HIS A 302 10.14 -1.56 -8.77
N PHE A 303 11.05 -2.40 -8.26
CA PHE A 303 12.49 -2.35 -8.54
C PHE A 303 12.96 -3.47 -9.49
N TRP A 304 12.06 -4.37 -9.91
CA TRP A 304 12.46 -5.58 -10.64
C TRP A 304 12.83 -5.35 -12.11
N TRP A 305 12.55 -4.16 -12.64
CA TRP A 305 12.99 -3.74 -13.97
C TRP A 305 13.73 -2.42 -13.91
N ASP A 306 14.68 -2.26 -14.84
CA ASP A 306 15.67 -1.16 -14.92
C ASP A 306 15.11 0.28 -14.86
N THR A 307 13.81 0.48 -14.90
CA THR A 307 13.19 1.81 -14.86
C THR A 307 11.84 1.83 -14.16
N MET A 308 11.42 0.73 -13.51
CA MET A 308 10.05 0.59 -13.02
C MET A 308 9.71 1.64 -11.96
N MET A 309 10.62 1.94 -11.04
CA MET A 309 10.48 3.05 -10.08
C MET A 309 10.28 4.41 -10.75
N VAL A 310 10.84 4.63 -11.94
CA VAL A 310 10.62 5.86 -12.70
C VAL A 310 9.21 5.88 -13.29
N TYR A 311 8.68 4.76 -13.80
CA TYR A 311 7.28 4.69 -14.25
C TYR A 311 6.30 4.95 -13.09
N GLU A 312 6.56 4.34 -11.94
CA GLU A 312 5.80 4.54 -10.70
C GLU A 312 5.81 5.99 -10.24
N GLY A 313 6.99 6.64 -10.20
CA GLY A 313 7.10 8.04 -9.77
C GLY A 313 6.39 9.03 -10.70
N PHE A 314 6.18 8.68 -11.98
CA PHE A 314 5.32 9.47 -12.87
C PHE A 314 3.83 9.25 -12.55
N ALA A 315 3.41 8.02 -12.28
CA ALA A 315 2.05 7.74 -11.82
C ALA A 315 1.74 8.42 -10.47
N ASP A 316 2.68 8.41 -9.52
CA ASP A 316 2.54 9.07 -8.22
C ASP A 316 2.49 10.59 -8.34
N GLY A 317 3.36 11.18 -9.16
CA GLY A 317 3.30 12.62 -9.42
C GLY A 317 1.95 13.06 -9.97
N TRP A 318 1.32 12.23 -10.82
CA TRP A 318 -0.03 12.48 -11.32
C TRP A 318 -1.10 12.30 -10.25
N MET A 319 -0.99 11.25 -9.42
CA MET A 319 -1.85 11.01 -8.27
C MET A 319 -1.87 12.23 -7.33
N ASP A 320 -0.69 12.67 -6.88
CA ASP A 320 -0.55 13.76 -5.92
C ASP A 320 -1.03 15.09 -6.50
N PHE A 321 -0.68 15.39 -7.76
CA PHE A 321 -1.20 16.55 -8.48
C PHE A 321 -2.73 16.57 -8.51
N SER A 322 -3.35 15.42 -8.81
CA SER A 322 -4.80 15.29 -8.89
C SER A 322 -5.46 15.50 -7.53
N LEU A 323 -4.96 14.78 -6.52
CA LEU A 323 -5.50 14.81 -5.16
C LEU A 323 -5.29 16.15 -4.44
N LYS A 324 -4.33 16.96 -4.85
CA LYS A 324 -4.09 18.29 -4.26
C LYS A 324 -5.31 19.20 -4.42
N SER A 325 -6.16 18.94 -5.43
CA SER A 325 -7.42 19.64 -5.65
C SER A 325 -8.52 19.24 -4.65
N VAL A 326 -8.35 18.11 -3.96
CA VAL A 326 -9.34 17.51 -3.05
C VAL A 326 -8.94 17.73 -1.59
N ASP A 327 -7.72 17.34 -1.23
CA ASP A 327 -7.19 17.44 0.14
C ASP A 327 -5.67 17.67 0.12
N PRO A 328 -5.23 18.94 0.13
CA PRO A 328 -3.80 19.27 0.13
C PRO A 328 -3.04 18.70 1.32
N ALA A 329 -3.64 18.67 2.52
CA ALA A 329 -2.96 18.19 3.73
C ALA A 329 -2.69 16.68 3.66
N TYR A 330 -3.63 15.92 3.08
CA TYR A 330 -3.40 14.50 2.79
C TYR A 330 -2.28 14.29 1.77
N VAL A 331 -2.22 15.11 0.70
CA VAL A 331 -1.15 15.00 -0.30
C VAL A 331 0.22 15.32 0.29
N GLU A 332 0.34 16.34 1.14
CA GLU A 332 1.59 16.61 1.86
C GLU A 332 2.03 15.41 2.71
N LEU A 333 1.09 14.78 3.44
CA LEU A 333 1.38 13.54 4.16
C LEU A 333 1.82 12.40 3.23
N ALA A 334 1.12 12.20 2.11
CA ALA A 334 1.42 11.15 1.13
C ALA A 334 2.83 11.32 0.53
N MET A 335 3.20 12.53 0.12
CA MET A 335 4.54 12.83 -0.39
C MET A 335 5.63 12.55 0.66
N TRP A 336 5.38 12.80 1.95
CA TRP A 336 6.30 12.41 3.02
C TRP A 336 6.47 10.89 3.16
N MET A 337 5.39 10.12 2.97
CA MET A 337 5.46 8.65 2.96
C MET A 337 6.20 8.11 1.73
N GLN A 338 5.99 8.70 0.54
CA GLN A 338 6.72 8.31 -0.67
C GLN A 338 8.22 8.62 -0.56
N ARG A 339 8.59 9.78 0.02
CA ARG A 339 9.98 10.09 0.37
C ARG A 339 10.60 9.06 1.29
N ALA A 340 9.85 8.60 2.29
CA ALA A 340 10.29 7.57 3.21
C ALA A 340 10.49 6.20 2.56
N TRP A 341 9.75 5.92 1.49
CA TRP A 341 9.94 4.74 0.66
C TRP A 341 11.09 4.88 -0.35
N GLY A 342 11.56 6.11 -0.57
CA GLY A 342 12.79 6.41 -1.31
C GLY A 342 12.60 7.44 -2.43
N GLU A 343 11.37 7.83 -2.77
CA GLU A 343 11.05 8.74 -3.88
C GLU A 343 11.36 10.20 -3.53
N PHE A 344 12.64 10.50 -3.38
CA PHE A 344 13.16 11.81 -2.99
C PHE A 344 12.92 12.91 -4.02
N TRP A 345 12.32 12.59 -5.16
CA TRP A 345 12.01 13.51 -6.25
C TRP A 345 10.51 13.86 -6.37
N ILE A 346 9.63 13.29 -5.54
CA ILE A 346 8.17 13.43 -5.72
C ILE A 346 7.69 14.89 -5.76
N GLU A 347 8.20 15.75 -4.88
CA GLU A 347 7.85 17.19 -4.91
C GLU A 347 8.22 17.85 -6.24
N ASP A 348 9.40 17.52 -6.80
CA ASP A 348 9.82 18.03 -8.10
C ASP A 348 8.86 17.55 -9.20
N MET A 349 8.38 16.30 -9.11
CA MET A 349 7.40 15.76 -10.05
C MET A 349 6.04 16.45 -9.96
N VAL A 350 5.52 16.70 -8.75
CA VAL A 350 4.26 17.44 -8.58
C VAL A 350 4.35 18.85 -9.17
N GLU A 351 5.46 19.56 -8.92
CA GLU A 351 5.69 20.89 -9.52
C GLU A 351 5.78 20.85 -11.05
N ILE A 352 6.41 19.80 -11.61
CA ILE A 352 6.46 19.55 -13.06
C ILE A 352 5.04 19.32 -13.60
N TYR A 353 4.23 18.50 -12.94
CA TYR A 353 2.83 18.29 -13.34
C TYR A 353 2.03 19.59 -13.29
N GLU A 354 2.14 20.39 -12.23
CA GLU A 354 1.50 21.71 -12.13
C GLU A 354 1.87 22.60 -13.32
N LYS A 355 3.14 22.63 -13.71
CA LYS A 355 3.61 23.41 -14.86
C LYS A 355 3.05 22.89 -16.19
N TYR A 356 3.21 21.60 -16.49
CA TYR A 356 2.89 21.06 -17.82
C TYR A 356 1.40 20.86 -18.03
N THR A 357 0.61 20.66 -16.97
CA THR A 357 -0.86 20.67 -17.07
C THR A 357 -1.39 22.05 -17.44
N LEU A 358 -0.82 23.13 -16.89
CA LEU A 358 -1.16 24.50 -17.29
C LEU A 358 -0.81 24.77 -18.77
N ILE A 359 0.35 24.31 -19.24
CA ILE A 359 0.78 24.45 -20.64
C ILE A 359 -0.14 23.63 -21.57
N SER A 360 -0.42 22.38 -21.21
CA SER A 360 -1.34 21.48 -21.93
C SER A 360 -2.69 22.13 -22.17
N VAL A 361 -3.30 22.70 -21.12
CA VAL A 361 -4.59 23.40 -21.23
C VAL A 361 -4.49 24.67 -22.09
N GLN A 362 -3.42 25.46 -21.94
CA GLN A 362 -3.23 26.70 -22.71
C GLN A 362 -3.02 26.45 -24.22
N GLU A 363 -2.29 25.39 -24.56
CA GLU A 363 -2.00 25.03 -25.95
C GLU A 363 -3.06 24.13 -26.59
N GLY A 364 -3.97 23.56 -25.79
CA GLY A 364 -4.98 22.60 -26.26
C GLY A 364 -4.36 21.28 -26.74
N ARG A 365 -3.29 20.83 -26.08
CA ARG A 365 -2.57 19.58 -26.38
C ARG A 365 -2.71 18.59 -25.24
N SER A 366 -2.63 17.30 -25.55
CA SER A 366 -2.64 16.23 -24.53
C SER A 366 -1.47 16.42 -23.57
N LEU A 367 -1.64 16.09 -22.29
CA LEU A 367 -0.54 16.11 -21.33
C LEU A 367 0.55 15.10 -21.70
N GLY A 368 0.15 13.95 -22.26
CA GLY A 368 1.08 12.93 -22.78
C GLY A 368 2.15 13.50 -23.71
N ASP A 369 1.80 14.49 -24.53
CA ASP A 369 2.73 15.15 -25.45
C ASP A 369 3.93 15.83 -24.77
N TYR A 370 3.86 16.07 -23.47
CA TYR A 370 4.89 16.76 -22.68
C TYR A 370 5.72 15.83 -21.80
N ILE A 371 5.46 14.52 -21.78
CA ILE A 371 6.18 13.57 -20.91
C ILE A 371 7.69 13.60 -21.17
N VAL A 372 8.12 13.77 -22.42
CA VAL A 372 9.54 13.96 -22.76
C VAL A 372 10.13 15.23 -22.14
N ASP A 373 9.40 16.34 -22.18
CA ASP A 373 9.84 17.59 -21.57
C ASP A 373 9.91 17.46 -20.04
N MET A 374 8.94 16.78 -19.45
CA MET A 374 8.89 16.47 -18.01
C MET A 374 10.08 15.61 -17.56
N MET A 375 10.44 14.56 -18.31
CA MET A 375 11.63 13.75 -18.03
C MET A 375 12.92 14.58 -18.03
N ASN A 376 13.09 15.46 -19.02
CA ASN A 376 14.26 16.34 -19.10
C ASN A 376 14.30 17.33 -17.93
N GLU A 377 13.17 17.91 -17.56
CA GLU A 377 13.10 18.83 -16.42
C GLU A 377 13.36 18.13 -15.08
N LEU A 378 12.85 16.91 -14.89
CA LEU A 378 13.14 16.10 -13.72
C LEU A 378 14.65 15.85 -13.60
N LYS A 379 15.30 15.46 -14.71
CA LYS A 379 16.74 15.25 -14.78
C LYS A 379 17.54 16.52 -14.44
N ASP A 380 17.07 17.69 -14.87
CA ASP A 380 17.71 18.97 -14.56
C ASP A 380 17.56 19.36 -13.08
N ARG A 381 16.39 19.12 -12.48
CA ARG A 381 16.11 19.42 -11.06
C ARG A 381 16.86 18.48 -10.13
N VAL A 382 16.87 17.20 -10.46
CA VAL A 382 17.46 16.12 -9.67
C VAL A 382 18.59 15.47 -10.46
N SER A 383 19.67 16.20 -10.74
CA SER A 383 20.74 15.66 -11.61
C SER A 383 21.50 14.48 -10.98
N PRO A 384 22.11 13.59 -11.78
CA PRO A 384 22.87 12.44 -11.28
C PRO A 384 23.92 12.80 -10.22
N GLU A 385 24.58 13.96 -10.36
CA GLU A 385 25.61 14.42 -9.43
C GLU A 385 25.04 14.86 -8.07
N LYS A 386 23.75 15.23 -8.03
CA LYS A 386 23.06 15.72 -6.83
C LYS A 386 22.16 14.68 -6.19
N ALA A 387 21.85 13.58 -6.89
CA ALA A 387 20.89 12.57 -6.46
C ALA A 387 21.16 12.07 -5.02
N GLY A 388 22.39 11.64 -4.72
CA GLY A 388 22.75 11.19 -3.38
C GLY A 388 22.64 12.28 -2.29
N GLU A 389 23.02 13.52 -2.59
CA GLU A 389 22.88 14.65 -1.66
C GLU A 389 21.40 14.97 -1.38
N LEU A 390 20.58 15.02 -2.43
CA LEU A 390 19.15 15.29 -2.32
C LEU A 390 18.44 14.15 -1.58
N TYR A 391 18.80 12.90 -1.86
CA TYR A 391 18.29 11.74 -1.13
C TYR A 391 18.55 11.87 0.37
N GLN A 392 19.78 12.15 0.79
CA GLN A 392 20.12 12.30 2.22
C GLN A 392 19.44 13.51 2.89
N LYS A 393 18.99 14.51 2.11
CA LYS A 393 18.29 15.70 2.61
C LYS A 393 16.78 15.58 2.64
N ARG A 394 16.21 14.67 1.86
CA ARG A 394 14.76 14.57 1.65
C ARG A 394 14.16 13.27 2.20
N VAL A 395 14.95 12.19 2.26
CA VAL A 395 14.48 10.89 2.75
C VAL A 395 14.58 10.84 4.28
N PRO A 396 13.45 10.72 5.00
CA PRO A 396 13.45 10.67 6.45
C PRO A 396 14.10 9.38 6.97
N VAL A 397 14.40 9.38 8.27
CA VAL A 397 14.71 8.13 8.98
C VAL A 397 13.40 7.43 9.34
N THR A 398 13.32 6.12 9.18
CA THR A 398 12.08 5.35 9.43
C THR A 398 12.41 3.96 9.98
N PRO A 399 11.44 3.29 10.65
CA PRO A 399 11.61 1.89 11.02
C PRO A 399 11.90 0.99 9.83
N LEU A 400 11.25 1.19 8.68
CA LEU A 400 11.53 0.40 7.47
C LEU A 400 13.00 0.54 7.04
N ARG A 401 13.51 1.77 6.92
CA ARG A 401 14.90 2.06 6.54
C ARG A 401 15.92 1.51 7.56
N ALA A 402 15.58 1.57 8.86
CA ALA A 402 16.39 0.95 9.91
C ALA A 402 16.48 -0.58 9.76
N LEU A 403 15.38 -1.23 9.37
CA LEU A 403 15.35 -2.66 9.12
C LEU A 403 16.09 -3.04 7.84
N ASP A 404 16.04 -2.21 6.80
CA ASP A 404 16.85 -2.40 5.60
C ASP A 404 18.35 -2.38 5.95
N ARG A 405 18.76 -1.40 6.76
CA ARG A 405 20.13 -1.35 7.29
C ARG A 405 20.51 -2.59 8.10
N GLY A 406 19.55 -3.19 8.81
CA GLY A 406 19.72 -4.45 9.50
C GLY A 406 20.10 -5.61 8.58
N ALA A 407 19.54 -5.66 7.36
CA ALA A 407 19.91 -6.65 6.34
C ALA A 407 21.34 -6.44 5.84
N VAL A 408 21.73 -5.20 5.58
CA VAL A 408 23.11 -4.85 5.15
C VAL A 408 24.14 -5.14 6.24
N ALA A 409 23.80 -4.88 7.50
CA ALA A 409 24.65 -5.18 8.64
C ALA A 409 24.71 -6.68 8.98
N GLY A 410 23.74 -7.47 8.50
CA GLY A 410 23.59 -8.89 8.80
C GLY A 410 23.15 -9.18 10.23
N LYS A 411 22.72 -8.16 10.99
CA LYS A 411 22.36 -8.30 12.42
C LYS A 411 21.42 -7.20 12.91
N VAL A 412 20.44 -7.61 13.72
CA VAL A 412 19.55 -6.73 14.50
C VAL A 412 19.44 -7.24 15.93
N ILE A 413 19.53 -6.35 16.92
CA ILE A 413 19.40 -6.72 18.34
C ILE A 413 18.09 -6.16 18.90
N VAL A 414 17.17 -7.05 19.28
CA VAL A 414 15.92 -6.71 19.97
C VAL A 414 16.14 -6.73 21.48
N VAL A 415 16.01 -5.57 22.12
CA VAL A 415 16.37 -5.36 23.51
C VAL A 415 15.13 -5.12 24.37
N TYR A 416 14.84 -6.00 25.32
CA TYR A 416 13.74 -5.83 26.27
C TYR A 416 14.22 -5.30 27.62
N GLY A 417 13.35 -4.53 28.27
CA GLY A 417 13.61 -3.95 29.58
C GLY A 417 13.53 -4.95 30.74
N THR A 418 14.40 -4.81 31.74
CA THR A 418 14.38 -5.65 32.96
C THR A 418 14.11 -4.89 34.24
N GLN A 419 13.86 -3.59 34.16
CA GLN A 419 13.71 -2.71 35.32
C GLN A 419 12.25 -2.52 35.76
N ASN A 420 11.31 -3.20 35.11
CA ASN A 420 9.90 -3.10 35.45
C ASN A 420 9.67 -3.44 36.95
N PRO A 421 9.07 -2.53 37.76
CA PRO A 421 8.81 -2.80 39.17
C PRO A 421 7.87 -4.00 39.39
N ASP A 422 7.06 -4.34 38.38
CA ASP A 422 6.23 -5.52 38.33
C ASP A 422 6.93 -6.64 37.54
N PRO A 423 7.31 -7.78 38.15
CA PRO A 423 7.97 -8.89 37.46
C PRO A 423 7.16 -9.46 36.29
N SER A 424 5.83 -9.40 36.35
CA SER A 424 4.98 -9.79 35.22
C SER A 424 5.08 -8.81 34.04
N GLY A 425 5.53 -7.58 34.30
CA GLY A 425 5.85 -6.59 33.28
C GLY A 425 7.13 -6.92 32.53
N THR A 426 8.19 -7.32 33.24
CA THR A 426 9.43 -7.79 32.62
C THR A 426 9.19 -8.98 31.69
N GLU A 427 8.38 -9.95 32.12
CA GLU A 427 8.04 -11.10 31.29
C GLU A 427 7.23 -10.70 30.05
N TYR A 428 6.31 -9.74 30.20
CA TYR A 428 5.51 -9.23 29.09
C TYR A 428 6.36 -8.47 28.06
N ASP A 429 7.36 -7.70 28.49
CA ASP A 429 8.30 -7.00 27.61
C ASP A 429 9.21 -8.00 26.87
N ARG A 430 9.67 -9.05 27.56
CA ARG A 430 10.42 -10.17 26.97
C ARG A 430 9.62 -10.90 25.89
N GLU A 431 8.38 -11.29 26.19
CA GLU A 431 7.46 -11.88 25.20
C GLU A 431 7.20 -10.94 24.02
N THR A 432 7.11 -9.63 24.25
CA THR A 432 6.93 -8.65 23.16
C THR A 432 8.16 -8.63 22.26
N ALA A 433 9.36 -8.66 22.82
CA ALA A 433 10.60 -8.78 22.06
C ALA A 433 10.68 -10.10 21.27
N GLU A 434 10.20 -11.22 21.83
CA GLU A 434 10.09 -12.50 21.10
C GLU A 434 9.13 -12.41 19.92
N ILE A 435 7.98 -11.76 20.08
CA ILE A 435 7.02 -11.56 18.98
C ILE A 435 7.65 -10.70 17.87
N VAL A 436 8.27 -9.58 18.24
CA VAL A 436 8.97 -8.70 17.28
C VAL A 436 10.06 -9.49 16.55
N ALA A 437 10.91 -10.22 17.28
CA ALA A 437 11.97 -11.02 16.70
C ALA A 437 11.44 -12.07 15.70
N ASN A 438 10.37 -12.79 16.03
CA ASN A 438 9.75 -13.77 15.12
C ASN A 438 9.26 -13.12 13.81
N TYR A 439 8.73 -11.90 13.88
CA TYR A 439 8.33 -11.17 12.67
C TYR A 439 9.53 -10.69 11.87
N LEU A 440 10.63 -10.28 12.52
CA LEU A 440 11.87 -9.95 11.83
C LEU A 440 12.52 -11.16 11.17
N GLU A 441 12.53 -12.32 11.84
CA GLU A 441 13.00 -13.57 11.24
C GLU A 441 12.19 -13.93 10.00
N THR A 442 10.87 -13.72 10.04
CA THR A 442 10.00 -13.93 8.87
C THR A 442 10.24 -12.88 7.79
N PHE A 443 10.39 -11.60 8.17
CA PHE A 443 10.77 -10.52 7.27
C PHE A 443 12.03 -10.91 6.52
N TYR A 444 13.16 -11.10 7.20
CA TYR A 444 14.46 -11.43 6.62
C TYR A 444 14.61 -12.86 6.06
N SER A 445 13.57 -13.71 6.15
CA SER A 445 13.65 -15.14 5.80
C SER A 445 14.08 -15.41 4.37
N GLN A 446 13.89 -14.44 3.48
CA GLN A 446 14.21 -14.54 2.06
C GLN A 446 15.60 -13.98 1.72
N TRP A 447 16.28 -13.30 2.65
CA TRP A 447 17.58 -12.64 2.42
C TRP A 447 18.70 -13.66 2.21
N PRO A 448 19.44 -13.63 1.09
CA PRO A 448 20.45 -14.65 0.78
C PRO A 448 21.58 -14.75 1.80
N ASP A 449 22.03 -13.61 2.34
CA ASP A 449 23.15 -13.56 3.29
C ASP A 449 22.72 -13.90 4.73
N GLY A 450 21.42 -13.96 4.99
CA GLY A 450 20.84 -14.14 6.31
C GLY A 450 21.01 -12.90 7.20
N VAL A 451 20.14 -12.77 8.20
CA VAL A 451 20.21 -11.70 9.20
C VAL A 451 20.07 -12.30 10.58
N GLU A 452 21.05 -12.08 11.45
CA GLU A 452 21.01 -12.55 12.83
C GLU A 452 20.07 -11.65 13.66
N VAL A 453 18.92 -12.18 14.07
CA VAL A 453 18.01 -11.49 15.00
C VAL A 453 18.30 -11.97 16.43
N VAL A 454 18.83 -11.09 17.27
CA VAL A 454 19.27 -11.44 18.63
C VAL A 454 18.37 -10.78 19.67
N ILE A 455 17.81 -11.56 20.58
CA ILE A 455 17.05 -11.03 21.72
C ILE A 455 17.98 -10.88 22.93
N LYS A 456 17.99 -9.69 23.55
CA LYS A 456 18.75 -9.43 24.78
C LYS A 456 17.95 -8.67 25.83
N ALA A 457 18.23 -9.00 27.09
CA ALA A 457 17.90 -8.11 28.19
C ALA A 457 18.76 -6.85 28.09
N ASP A 458 18.18 -5.68 28.36
CA ASP A 458 18.88 -4.39 28.43
C ASP A 458 20.18 -4.46 29.25
N VAL A 459 20.17 -5.12 30.41
CA VAL A 459 21.33 -5.30 31.30
C VAL A 459 22.48 -6.10 30.70
N ASN A 460 22.23 -6.88 29.65
CA ASN A 460 23.20 -7.77 29.02
C ASN A 460 23.74 -7.23 27.68
N VAL A 461 23.30 -6.05 27.23
CA VAL A 461 23.84 -5.38 26.04
C VAL A 461 25.20 -4.77 26.36
N THR A 462 26.19 -5.00 25.50
CA THR A 462 27.55 -4.46 25.65
C THR A 462 27.72 -3.10 24.99
N ASP A 463 28.77 -2.35 25.33
CA ASP A 463 29.09 -1.06 24.71
C ASP A 463 29.33 -1.14 23.19
N GLU A 464 29.79 -2.29 22.71
CA GLU A 464 29.95 -2.56 21.27
C GLU A 464 28.60 -2.78 20.61
N GLU A 465 27.73 -3.57 21.24
CA GLU A 465 26.38 -3.84 20.75
C GLU A 465 25.48 -2.60 20.77
N LEU A 466 25.72 -1.65 21.69
CA LEU A 466 25.04 -0.35 21.69
C LEU A 466 25.28 0.45 20.40
N ARG A 467 26.28 0.11 19.57
CA ARG A 467 26.58 0.75 18.27
C ARG A 467 25.93 0.03 17.08
N GLU A 468 25.23 -1.07 17.31
CA GLU A 468 24.57 -1.87 16.28
C GLU A 468 23.19 -1.32 15.91
N ASN A 469 22.48 -2.01 15.00
CA ASN A 469 21.06 -1.78 14.76
C ASN A 469 20.24 -2.36 15.92
N LEU A 470 19.51 -1.50 16.63
CA LEU A 470 18.78 -1.86 17.84
C LEU A 470 17.28 -1.69 17.65
N ILE A 471 16.51 -2.59 18.26
CA ILE A 471 15.09 -2.37 18.55
C ILE A 471 14.90 -2.37 20.06
N LEU A 472 14.53 -1.25 20.65
CA LEU A 472 14.33 -1.09 22.09
C LEU A 472 12.85 -1.29 22.42
N ILE A 473 12.55 -2.23 23.30
CA ILE A 473 11.20 -2.53 23.78
C ILE A 473 11.02 -1.98 25.20
N GLY A 474 9.96 -1.19 25.37
CA GLY A 474 9.54 -0.62 26.65
C GLY A 474 9.98 0.83 26.86
N GLY A 475 9.30 1.52 27.79
CA GLY A 475 9.60 2.90 28.16
C GLY A 475 10.80 3.04 29.11
N PRO A 476 11.20 4.27 29.47
CA PRO A 476 12.38 4.56 30.30
C PRO A 476 12.30 4.00 31.73
N LEU A 477 11.10 3.67 32.24
CA LEU A 477 10.97 2.96 33.53
C LEU A 477 11.35 1.47 33.42
N ALA A 478 11.11 0.85 32.26
CA ALA A 478 11.25 -0.58 32.07
C ALA A 478 12.61 -0.95 31.47
N ASN A 479 13.13 -0.12 30.56
CA ASN A 479 14.33 -0.37 29.77
C ASN A 479 15.41 0.67 30.08
N LYS A 480 16.55 0.23 30.66
CA LYS A 480 17.62 1.14 31.10
C LYS A 480 18.25 1.90 29.94
N ILE A 481 18.34 1.29 28.76
CA ILE A 481 18.99 1.90 27.59
C ILE A 481 18.12 3.04 27.09
N VAL A 482 16.79 2.84 27.07
CA VAL A 482 15.84 3.92 26.78
C VAL A 482 15.96 5.04 27.81
N ALA A 483 16.11 4.72 29.10
CA ALA A 483 16.28 5.74 30.15
C ALA A 483 17.54 6.60 29.92
N GLU A 484 18.63 5.99 29.43
CA GLU A 484 19.91 6.65 29.12
C GLU A 484 19.86 7.46 27.82
N LEU A 485 19.11 7.01 26.81
CA LEU A 485 19.05 7.62 25.47
C LEU A 485 17.85 8.54 25.24
N GLN A 486 16.87 8.62 26.14
CA GLN A 486 15.63 9.37 25.89
C GLN A 486 15.85 10.86 25.55
N ASP A 487 16.96 11.46 26.00
CA ASP A 487 17.30 12.84 25.69
C ASP A 487 17.84 13.03 24.25
N ASP A 488 18.26 11.93 23.60
CA ASP A 488 18.62 11.89 22.17
C ASP A 488 17.38 11.72 21.27
N PHE A 489 16.21 11.44 21.86
CA PHE A 489 14.95 11.23 21.14
C PHE A 489 14.12 12.52 21.05
N PRO A 490 13.42 12.77 19.93
CA PRO A 490 12.50 13.91 19.80
C PRO A 490 11.23 13.75 20.66
N LEU A 491 10.98 12.55 21.17
CA LEU A 491 9.84 12.20 22.03
C LEU A 491 10.35 11.55 23.32
N ARG A 492 9.68 11.82 24.44
CA ARG A 492 10.02 11.22 25.74
C ARG A 492 8.78 10.94 26.58
N PHE A 493 8.84 9.87 27.37
CA PHE A 493 7.83 9.59 28.37
C PHE A 493 8.16 10.30 29.69
N VAL A 494 7.25 11.17 30.14
CA VAL A 494 7.33 11.83 31.43
C VAL A 494 6.18 11.40 32.32
N LYS A 495 6.41 11.44 33.64
CA LYS A 495 5.39 11.10 34.61
C LYS A 495 4.61 12.36 35.02
N TYR A 496 3.32 12.40 34.74
CA TYR A 496 2.40 13.44 35.18
C TYR A 496 1.42 12.87 36.21
N GLY A 497 1.72 13.07 37.51
CA GLY A 497 0.98 12.41 38.58
C GLY A 497 1.25 10.91 38.60
N ASP A 498 0.20 10.10 38.40
CA ASP A 498 0.28 8.64 38.31
C ASP A 498 0.30 8.11 36.86
N GLU A 499 0.20 9.00 35.88
CA GLU A 499 0.11 8.65 34.45
C GLU A 499 1.43 8.90 33.72
N TRP A 500 1.72 8.06 32.72
CA TRP A 500 2.79 8.30 31.75
C TRP A 500 2.23 9.08 30.56
N VAL A 501 2.87 10.20 30.28
CA VAL A 501 2.52 11.10 29.18
C VAL A 501 3.70 11.11 28.22
N LEU A 502 3.42 10.96 26.93
CA LEU A 502 4.40 11.17 25.88
C LEU A 502 4.38 12.65 25.51
N GLU A 503 5.52 13.33 25.65
CA GLU A 503 5.70 14.72 25.28
C GLU A 503 6.88 14.88 24.33
N ARG A 504 6.95 16.03 23.66
CA ARG A 504 8.07 16.37 22.78
C ARG A 504 9.27 16.84 23.61
N SER A 505 10.45 16.37 23.25
CA SER A 505 11.70 16.86 23.81
C SER A 505 11.98 18.29 23.32
N GLU A 506 12.51 19.16 24.18
CA GLU A 506 12.80 20.57 23.83
C GLU A 506 14.18 20.79 23.18
N HIS A 507 14.99 19.74 22.98
CA HIS A 507 16.44 19.85 22.74
C HIS A 507 16.94 19.29 21.39
N TRP A 508 16.26 19.58 20.28
CA TRP A 508 16.65 19.02 18.98
C TRP A 508 16.56 20.07 17.87
N ASP A 509 17.53 20.03 16.95
CA ASP A 509 17.72 21.03 15.89
C ASP A 509 17.06 20.64 14.56
N TRP A 510 16.34 19.51 14.50
CA TRP A 510 15.73 19.04 13.24
C TRP A 510 14.43 19.77 12.95
N GLU A 511 14.05 19.81 11.68
CA GLU A 511 12.70 20.18 11.30
C GLU A 511 11.84 18.90 11.33
N ILE A 512 10.71 18.94 12.04
CA ILE A 512 9.72 17.85 12.03
C ILE A 512 8.49 18.36 11.31
N ALA A 513 8.18 17.70 10.19
CA ALA A 513 6.84 17.72 9.63
C ALA A 513 5.98 16.72 10.41
N SER A 514 4.78 17.11 10.81
CA SER A 514 3.89 16.28 11.62
C SER A 514 2.46 16.42 11.12
N PHE A 515 1.75 15.29 11.13
CA PHE A 515 0.39 15.16 10.64
C PHE A 515 -0.43 14.34 11.63
N ILE A 516 -1.64 14.81 11.94
CA ILE A 516 -2.57 14.11 12.84
C ILE A 516 -3.72 13.56 12.03
N LEU A 517 -3.88 12.24 12.06
CA LEU A 517 -5.03 11.51 11.56
C LEU A 517 -6.04 11.34 12.69
N GLN A 518 -7.28 11.77 12.49
CA GLN A 518 -8.31 11.76 13.53
C GLN A 518 -9.61 11.12 13.04
N GLU A 519 -10.49 10.68 13.95
CA GLU A 519 -11.81 10.11 13.59
C GLU A 519 -12.78 11.12 12.95
N ASN A 520 -12.41 12.40 12.85
CA ASN A 520 -13.24 13.42 12.22
C ASN A 520 -13.13 13.38 10.69
N ASP A 521 -14.17 12.89 10.03
CA ASP A 521 -14.26 12.81 8.57
C ASP A 521 -14.13 14.17 7.85
N ALA A 522 -14.47 15.30 8.48
CA ALA A 522 -14.43 16.60 7.82
C ALA A 522 -13.00 17.13 7.61
N TYR A 523 -12.07 16.69 8.46
CA TYR A 523 -10.66 17.10 8.43
C TYR A 523 -9.83 15.86 8.74
N PRO A 524 -9.71 14.91 7.79
CA PRO A 524 -9.10 13.61 8.04
C PRO A 524 -7.62 13.72 8.42
N VAL A 525 -6.94 14.74 7.90
CA VAL A 525 -5.52 15.06 8.17
C VAL A 525 -5.41 16.49 8.66
N LEU A 526 -4.67 16.69 9.74
CA LEU A 526 -4.29 18.02 10.25
C LEU A 526 -2.78 18.16 10.26
N GLU A 527 -2.26 19.22 9.66
CA GLU A 527 -0.85 19.60 9.82
C GLU A 527 -0.59 20.11 11.24
N GLY A 528 0.54 19.66 11.80
CA GLY A 528 0.97 20.02 13.14
C GLY A 528 1.01 18.82 14.08
N TRP A 529 1.05 19.11 15.37
CA TRP A 529 1.33 18.14 16.41
C TRP A 529 0.55 18.48 17.68
N ASN A 530 0.28 17.48 18.50
CA ASN A 530 -0.29 17.70 19.84
C ASN A 530 0.81 17.83 20.88
N ALA A 531 0.59 18.70 21.87
CA ALA A 531 1.59 18.97 22.90
C ALA A 531 1.86 17.76 23.82
N ASN A 532 0.83 16.96 24.13
CA ASN A 532 0.90 15.87 25.10
C ASN A 532 -0.04 14.73 24.72
N TYR A 533 0.44 13.50 24.81
CA TYR A 533 -0.35 12.29 24.59
C TYR A 533 -0.48 11.45 25.85
N PHE A 534 -1.73 11.25 26.29
CA PHE A 534 -2.08 10.32 27.36
C PHE A 534 -2.37 8.95 26.78
N SER A 535 -2.01 7.88 27.51
CA SER A 535 -2.22 6.49 27.06
C SER A 535 -1.60 6.20 25.68
N ALA A 536 -0.50 6.90 25.36
CA ALA A 536 0.15 6.83 24.07
C ALA A 536 0.88 5.50 23.88
N SER A 537 0.85 4.97 22.66
CA SER A 537 1.82 4.01 22.15
C SER A 537 2.66 4.71 21.10
N VAL A 538 3.94 4.37 20.98
CA VAL A 538 4.87 4.98 20.02
C VAL A 538 5.74 3.91 19.38
N ILE A 539 5.93 4.04 18.07
CA ILE A 539 7.10 3.52 17.35
C ILE A 539 7.88 4.69 16.78
N MET A 540 9.20 4.66 16.86
CA MET A 540 10.07 5.73 16.37
C MET A 540 11.40 5.19 15.91
N ALA A 541 12.01 5.81 14.91
CA ALA A 541 13.36 5.48 14.45
C ALA A 541 14.29 6.71 14.47
N ILE A 542 15.51 6.53 14.96
CA ILE A 542 16.60 7.51 14.83
C ILE A 542 17.86 6.81 14.30
N ARG A 543 18.80 7.57 13.73
CA ARG A 543 20.19 7.12 13.62
C ARG A 543 20.76 6.92 15.01
N ASN A 544 21.54 5.85 15.17
CA ASN A 544 22.16 5.51 16.42
C ASN A 544 23.18 6.61 16.82
N PRO A 545 23.01 7.31 17.95
CA PRO A 545 23.92 8.39 18.37
C PRO A 545 25.36 7.92 18.58
N LEU A 546 25.57 6.62 18.84
CA LEU A 546 26.88 6.01 19.05
C LEU A 546 27.51 5.51 17.73
N ASN A 547 26.72 5.36 16.68
CA ASN A 547 27.18 5.02 15.33
C ASN A 547 26.12 5.42 14.27
N PRO A 548 26.24 6.61 13.65
CA PRO A 548 25.23 7.13 12.74
C PRO A 548 24.95 6.29 11.48
N GLU A 549 25.82 5.33 11.15
CA GLU A 549 25.59 4.34 10.08
C GLU A 549 24.49 3.33 10.41
N ASN A 550 24.16 3.16 11.69
CA ASN A 550 23.15 2.25 12.19
C ASN A 550 21.96 3.02 12.78
N TYR A 551 20.89 2.30 13.12
CA TYR A 551 19.64 2.88 13.59
C TYR A 551 19.19 2.29 14.93
N ILE A 552 18.35 3.05 15.62
CA ILE A 552 17.60 2.61 16.79
C ILE A 552 16.12 2.76 16.47
N VAL A 553 15.37 1.66 16.56
CA VAL A 553 13.91 1.67 16.58
C VAL A 553 13.45 1.55 18.03
N TRP A 554 12.59 2.45 18.49
CA TRP A 554 12.01 2.42 19.83
C TRP A 554 10.52 2.09 19.76
N ILE A 555 10.10 1.05 20.47
CA ILE A 555 8.70 0.65 20.62
C ILE A 555 8.34 0.72 22.10
N ALA A 556 7.39 1.57 22.44
CA ALA A 556 6.94 1.75 23.82
C ALA A 556 5.48 2.19 23.89
N GLY A 557 4.89 2.07 25.07
CA GLY A 557 3.61 2.68 25.38
C GLY A 557 3.58 3.17 26.83
N ALA A 558 2.55 3.95 27.13
CA ALA A 558 2.24 4.38 28.50
C ALA A 558 2.05 3.18 29.44
N ASP A 559 1.71 2.01 28.88
CA ASP A 559 1.77 0.73 29.53
C ASP A 559 2.30 -0.39 28.60
N ARG A 560 2.40 -1.59 29.16
CA ARG A 560 2.89 -2.79 28.45
C ARG A 560 1.97 -3.21 27.30
N TYR A 561 0.66 -2.98 27.40
CA TYR A 561 -0.28 -3.35 26.35
C TYR A 561 -0.12 -2.43 25.13
N GLY A 562 0.06 -1.13 25.37
CA GLY A 562 0.41 -0.15 24.34
C GLY A 562 1.76 -0.46 23.69
N THR A 563 2.75 -0.91 24.45
CA THR A 563 4.05 -1.34 23.91
C THR A 563 3.88 -2.48 22.87
N ARG A 564 2.99 -3.44 23.12
CA ARG A 564 2.75 -4.57 22.20
C ARG A 564 1.88 -4.20 20.99
N LEU A 565 1.38 -2.97 20.89
CA LEU A 565 0.62 -2.51 19.72
C LEU A 565 1.47 -2.57 18.45
N TYR A 566 2.69 -2.03 18.51
CA TYR A 566 3.63 -1.91 17.39
C TYR A 566 4.53 -3.15 17.21
N LYS A 567 3.99 -4.33 17.51
CA LYS A 567 4.76 -5.59 17.50
C LYS A 567 5.30 -5.99 16.12
N ASN A 568 4.68 -5.55 15.02
CA ASN A 568 5.23 -5.68 13.67
C ASN A 568 5.76 -4.31 13.18
N PRO A 569 7.07 -4.03 13.29
CA PRO A 569 7.63 -2.74 12.89
C PRO A 569 7.93 -2.60 11.39
N THR A 570 7.61 -3.60 10.56
CA THR A 570 8.21 -3.77 9.23
C THR A 570 7.62 -2.94 8.11
N TYR A 571 6.68 -2.02 8.39
CA TYR A 571 5.96 -1.28 7.36
C TYR A 571 5.75 0.21 7.70
N TYR A 572 6.41 0.72 8.73
CA TYR A 572 6.26 2.12 9.14
C TYR A 572 7.15 3.05 8.32
N LEU A 573 6.52 3.98 7.61
CA LEU A 573 7.14 4.98 6.74
C LEU A 573 7.31 6.37 7.39
N SER A 574 6.90 6.56 8.63
CA SER A 574 7.21 7.80 9.35
C SER A 574 8.40 7.61 10.29
N SER A 575 9.05 8.71 10.64
CA SER A 575 10.12 8.69 11.65
C SER A 575 9.57 8.38 13.04
N TYR A 576 8.31 8.73 13.29
CA TYR A 576 7.54 8.19 14.41
C TYR A 576 6.05 8.08 14.08
N GLU A 577 5.38 7.15 14.75
CA GLU A 577 3.92 7.12 14.87
C GLU A 577 3.51 7.07 16.34
N ILE A 578 2.55 7.90 16.73
CA ILE A 578 1.93 7.91 18.05
C ILE A 578 0.46 7.52 17.90
N PHE A 579 0.01 6.52 18.65
CA PHE A 579 -1.40 6.15 18.73
C PHE A 579 -1.91 6.23 20.16
N ASN A 580 -3.02 6.93 20.38
CA ASN A 580 -3.66 7.05 21.70
C ASN A 580 -5.04 6.38 21.79
N GLY A 581 -5.41 5.59 20.77
CA GLY A 581 -6.74 4.97 20.67
C GLY A 581 -7.78 5.77 19.89
N LYS A 582 -7.47 7.02 19.50
CA LYS A 582 -8.40 7.91 18.77
C LYS A 582 -7.76 8.61 17.58
N GLU A 583 -6.49 8.95 17.70
CA GLU A 583 -5.75 9.63 16.65
C GLU A 583 -4.39 8.95 16.44
N ILE A 584 -3.85 9.13 15.24
CA ILE A 584 -2.50 8.73 14.86
C ILE A 584 -1.76 10.02 14.53
N GLU A 585 -0.69 10.34 15.27
CA GLU A 585 0.26 11.37 14.83
C GLU A 585 1.41 10.69 14.10
N MET A 586 1.69 11.17 12.90
CA MET A 586 2.80 10.74 12.07
C MET A 586 3.77 11.90 11.92
N GLY A 587 5.03 11.70 12.30
CA GLY A 587 6.05 12.72 12.12
C GLY A 587 7.26 12.24 11.34
N PHE A 588 7.86 13.18 10.62
CA PHE A 588 8.92 12.95 9.66
C PHE A 588 10.07 13.91 9.95
N TYR A 589 11.27 13.36 10.01
CA TYR A 589 12.50 14.13 10.11
C TYR A 589 13.65 13.44 9.39
N VAL A 590 14.56 14.26 8.87
CA VAL A 590 15.76 13.81 8.16
C VAL A 590 16.96 13.95 9.07
N GLN A 591 17.81 12.92 9.08
CA GLN A 591 19.10 12.93 9.76
C GLN A 591 20.17 12.58 8.72
N PRO A 592 20.79 13.57 8.05
CA PRO A 592 21.85 13.31 7.10
C PRO A 592 23.05 12.65 7.80
N LEU A 593 23.77 11.76 7.11
CA LEU A 593 25.06 11.29 7.60
C LEU A 593 26.00 12.49 7.71
N ALA A 594 26.73 12.63 8.83
CA ALA A 594 27.60 13.79 9.08
C ALA A 594 28.74 13.96 8.03
N SER A 595 28.88 13.03 7.09
CA SER A 595 29.85 13.01 6.00
C SER A 595 29.26 13.13 4.60
N SER A 596 27.95 13.37 4.45
CA SER A 596 27.30 13.65 3.15
C SER A 596 27.33 15.12 2.78
#